data_AF-A0A847M6S5-F1
#
_entry.id   AF-A0A847M6S5-F1
#
_cell.length_a   1.000
_cell.length_b   1.000
_cell.length_c   1.000
_cell.angle_alpha   90.00
_cell.angle_beta   90.00
_cell.angle_gamma   90.00
#
_symmetry.space_group_name_H-M   'P 1'
#
loop_
_entity.id
_entity.type
_entity.pdbx_description
1 polymer ?
#
loop_
_entity_poly.entity_id
_entity_poly.type
_entity_poly.pdbx_seq_one_letter_code
_entity_poly.pdbx_strand_id
1 'polypeptide(L)'
;VLDEIDASLDDANTERFADILHEFSHSTQFVIITHNPYTMERVDTLHGITMEQPGVSIVIPVQLEEAQRQARQTQHVPDTEPLTTQ
;
A
#
# COMPACT_ATOMS: atom_id res chain seq x y z
N VAL A 1 -13.54 -0.59 -8.09
CA VAL A 1 -12.24 -1.21 -7.78
C VAL A 1 -11.18 -0.42 -8.51
N LEU A 2 -10.12 -0.01 -7.82
CA LEU A 2 -9.04 0.83 -8.31
C LEU A 2 -7.72 0.12 -7.98
N ASP A 3 -6.81 0.01 -8.94
CA ASP A 3 -5.57 -0.76 -8.80
C ASP A 3 -4.38 0.06 -9.31
N GLU A 4 -3.47 0.40 -8.40
CA GLU A 4 -2.23 1.17 -8.62
C GLU A 4 -2.36 2.45 -9.46
N ILE A 5 -3.54 3.05 -9.51
CA ILE A 5 -3.80 4.24 -10.31
C ILE A 5 -3.10 5.50 -9.77
N ASP A 6 -2.67 5.48 -8.51
CA ASP A 6 -1.89 6.53 -7.85
C ASP A 6 -0.38 6.38 -8.05
N ALA A 7 0.10 5.34 -8.74
CA ALA A 7 1.53 5.09 -8.95
C ALA A 7 2.24 6.15 -9.83
N SER A 8 1.47 6.90 -10.63
CA SER A 8 1.98 7.97 -11.50
C SER A 8 1.87 9.37 -10.89
N LEU A 9 1.28 9.48 -9.69
CA LEU A 9 1.04 10.75 -9.02
C LEU A 9 2.21 11.09 -8.10
N ASP A 10 2.48 12.39 -7.97
CA ASP A 10 3.34 12.91 -6.89
C ASP A 10 2.57 13.00 -5.57
N ASP A 11 3.29 13.17 -4.46
CA ASP A 11 2.73 13.21 -3.10
C ASP A 11 1.53 14.16 -2.97
N ALA A 12 1.63 15.37 -3.54
CA ALA A 12 0.59 16.39 -3.44
C ALA A 12 -0.67 16.01 -4.24
N ASN A 13 -0.51 15.38 -5.40
CA ASN A 13 -1.63 14.92 -6.20
C ASN A 13 -2.25 13.63 -5.65
N THR A 14 -1.45 12.74 -5.04
CA THR A 14 -1.96 11.57 -4.32
C THR A 14 -2.83 11.98 -3.14
N GLU A 15 -2.40 12.96 -2.36
CA GLU A 15 -3.19 13.51 -1.25
C GLU A 15 -4.56 14.03 -1.72
N ARG A 16 -4.59 14.86 -2.75
CA ARG A 16 -5.85 15.36 -3.34
C ARG A 16 -6.73 14.24 -3.89
N PHE A 17 -6.11 13.27 -4.57
CA PHE A 17 -6.81 12.11 -5.11
C PHE A 17 -7.50 11.30 -4.01
N ALA A 18 -6.79 11.04 -2.91
CA ALA A 18 -7.33 10.32 -1.77
C ALA A 18 -8.45 11.10 -1.06
N ASP A 19 -8.33 12.43 -0.94
CA ASP A 19 -9.40 13.27 -0.38
C ASP A 19 -10.70 13.18 -1.22
N ILE A 20 -10.59 13.22 -2.55
CA ILE A 20 -11.74 13.07 -3.46
C ILE A 20 -12.39 11.69 -3.31
N LEU A 21 -11.57 10.63 -3.21
CA LEU A 21 -12.09 9.27 -3.01
C LEU A 21 -12.82 9.13 -1.67
N HIS A 22 -12.31 9.78 -0.62
CA HIS A 22 -12.95 9.82 0.69
C HIS A 22 -14.30 10.56 0.64
N GLU A 23 -14.40 11.68 -0.09
CA GLU A 23 -15.68 12.34 -0.30
C GLU A 23 -16.71 11.41 -0.98
N PHE A 24 -16.29 10.72 -2.04
CA PHE A 24 -17.18 9.82 -2.78
C PHE A 24 -17.51 8.53 -2.04
N SER A 25 -16.69 8.12 -1.06
CA SER A 25 -16.92 6.89 -0.29
C SER A 25 -18.26 6.89 0.45
N HIS A 26 -18.79 8.07 0.77
CA HIS A 26 -20.09 8.27 1.41
C HIS A 26 -21.27 7.73 0.60
N SER A 27 -21.13 7.62 -0.72
CA SER A 27 -22.18 7.14 -1.62
C SER A 27 -21.80 5.88 -2.41
N THR A 28 -20.51 5.58 -2.50
CA THR A 28 -19.99 4.46 -3.30
C THR A 28 -18.88 3.73 -2.53
N GLN A 29 -18.96 2.41 -2.46
CA GLN A 29 -17.87 1.64 -1.86
C GLN A 29 -16.67 1.54 -2.83
N PHE A 30 -15.51 1.98 -2.37
CA PHE A 30 -14.24 1.82 -3.08
C PHE A 30 -13.44 0.65 -2.49
N VAL A 31 -12.85 -0.14 -3.39
CA VAL A 31 -11.78 -1.10 -3.06
C VAL A 31 -10.56 -0.63 -3.82
N ILE A 32 -9.51 -0.29 -3.08
CA ILE A 32 -8.29 0.33 -3.60
C ILE A 32 -7.13 -0.62 -3.31
N ILE A 33 -6.36 -0.94 -4.34
CA ILE A 33 -5.11 -1.68 -4.24
C ILE A 33 -4.01 -0.68 -4.55
N THR A 34 -3.17 -0.42 -3.54
CA THR A 34 -2.10 0.57 -3.64
C THR A 34 -1.00 0.22 -2.63
N HIS A 35 0.21 0.67 -2.92
CA HIS A 35 1.33 0.70 -1.98
C HIS A 35 1.71 2.14 -1.55
N ASN A 36 0.91 3.16 -1.93
CA ASN A 36 1.22 4.56 -1.65
C ASN A 36 0.79 4.96 -0.22
N PRO A 37 1.72 5.42 0.64
CA PRO A 37 1.42 5.74 2.04
C PRO A 37 0.40 6.87 2.20
N TYR A 38 0.41 7.89 1.32
CA TYR A 38 -0.53 9.02 1.42
C TYR A 38 -1.98 8.61 1.14
N THR A 39 -2.18 7.62 0.26
CA THR A 39 -3.49 7.01 0.03
C THR A 39 -3.91 6.15 1.22
N MET A 40 -2.99 5.31 1.75
CA MET A 40 -3.26 4.44 2.91
C MET A 40 -3.62 5.21 4.19
N GLU A 41 -3.12 6.43 4.36
CA GLU A 41 -3.42 7.28 5.52
C GLU A 41 -4.85 7.86 5.51
N ARG A 42 -5.53 7.81 4.36
CA ARG A 42 -6.84 8.46 4.13
C ARG A 42 -7.99 7.49 3.92
N VAL A 43 -7.79 6.20 4.15
CA VAL A 43 -8.84 5.17 4.02
C VAL A 43 -9.45 4.80 5.38
N ASP A 44 -10.71 4.37 5.36
CA ASP A 44 -11.43 3.97 6.57
C ASP A 44 -10.92 2.65 7.15
N THR A 45 -10.42 1.74 6.31
CA THR A 45 -9.91 0.43 6.74
C THR A 45 -8.81 -0.05 5.81
N LEU A 46 -7.72 -0.53 6.40
CA LEU A 46 -6.57 -1.07 5.68
C LEU A 46 -6.47 -2.59 5.86
N HIS A 47 -6.36 -3.31 4.75
CA HIS A 47 -6.12 -4.75 4.74
C HIS A 47 -4.73 -5.00 4.13
N GLY A 48 -3.86 -5.61 4.93
CA GLY A 48 -2.55 -6.06 4.48
C GLY A 48 -2.66 -7.40 3.79
N ILE A 49 -1.93 -7.58 2.70
CA ILE A 49 -1.76 -8.87 2.04
C ILE A 49 -0.34 -9.35 2.30
N THR A 50 -0.20 -10.55 2.87
CA THR A 50 1.08 -11.20 3.07
C THR A 50 1.10 -12.57 2.40
N MET A 51 2.28 -13.08 2.08
CA MET A 51 2.47 -14.44 1.56
C MET A 51 3.43 -15.20 2.47
N GLU A 52 2.89 -16.07 3.32
CA GLU A 52 3.72 -16.95 4.17
C GLU A 52 4.34 -18.09 3.36
N GLN A 53 3.63 -18.55 2.34
CA GLN A 53 4.06 -19.60 1.43
C GLN A 53 3.97 -19.10 -0.02
N PRO A 54 4.89 -19.51 -0.92
CA PRO A 54 4.85 -19.10 -2.31
C PRO A 54 3.49 -19.40 -2.96
N GLY A 55 2.83 -18.37 -3.47
CA GLY A 55 1.55 -18.50 -4.18
C GLY A 55 0.30 -18.60 -3.29
N VAL A 56 0.42 -18.51 -1.96
CA VAL A 56 -0.72 -18.46 -1.03
C VAL A 56 -0.69 -17.14 -0.27
N SER A 57 -1.62 -16.24 -0.60
CA SER A 57 -1.78 -14.98 0.10
C SER A 57 -2.78 -15.08 1.26
N ILE A 58 -2.48 -14.33 2.32
CA ILE A 58 -3.30 -14.21 3.52
C ILE A 58 -3.63 -12.73 3.70
N VAL A 59 -4.91 -12.45 3.98
CA VAL A 59 -5.40 -11.11 4.29
C VAL A 59 -5.34 -10.91 5.81
N ILE A 60 -4.70 -9.84 6.25
CA ILE A 60 -4.65 -9.44 7.66
C ILE A 60 -5.24 -8.04 7.82
N PRO A 61 -6.10 -7.80 8.83
CA PRO A 61 -6.51 -6.45 9.18
C PRO A 61 -5.30 -5.70 9.73
N VAL A 62 -5.10 -4.45 9.33
CA VAL A 62 -3.94 -3.66 9.72
C VAL A 62 -4.38 -2.43 10.49
N GLN A 63 -3.76 -2.20 11.65
CA GLN A 63 -3.84 -0.90 12.32
C GLN A 63 -2.87 0.06 11.63
N LEU A 64 -3.34 1.25 11.25
CA LEU A 64 -2.57 2.20 10.44
C LEU A 64 -1.18 2.50 11.03
N GLU A 65 -1.07 2.61 12.36
CA GLU A 65 0.20 2.82 13.09
C GLU A 65 1.19 1.64 12.98
N GLU A 66 0.66 0.42 12.81
CA GLU A 66 1.46 -0.79 12.60
C GLU A 66 1.87 -0.93 11.13
N ALA A 67 0.98 -0.58 10.20
CA ALA A 67 1.26 -0.52 8.76
C ALA A 67 2.46 0.38 8.43
N GLN A 68 2.45 1.59 8.97
CA GLN A 68 3.51 2.57 8.74
C GLN A 68 4.87 2.10 9.28
N ARG A 69 4.88 1.32 10.37
CA ARG A 69 6.11 0.71 10.91
C ARG A 69 6.63 -0.41 10.01
N GLN A 70 5.75 -1.26 9.49
CA GLN A 70 6.13 -2.37 8.61
C GLN A 70 6.58 -1.89 7.22
N ALA A 71 5.89 -0.92 6.62
CA ALA A 71 6.26 -0.35 5.33
C ALA A 71 7.69 0.24 5.33
N ARG A 72 8.11 0.84 6.45
CA ARG A 72 9.49 1.34 6.64
C ARG A 72 10.53 0.23 6.81
N GLN A 73 10.13 -0.95 7.29
CA GLN A 73 11.04 -2.08 7.51
C GLN A 73 11.30 -2.88 6.23
N THR A 74 10.30 -3.02 5.35
CA THR A 74 10.44 -3.75 4.08
C THR A 74 11.33 -3.02 3.06
N GLN A 75 11.56 -1.71 3.22
CA GLN A 75 12.48 -0.93 2.36
C GLN A 75 13.98 -1.17 2.63
N HIS A 76 14.36 -2.01 3.61
CA HIS A 76 15.76 -2.43 3.80
C HIS A 76 16.00 -3.85 3.28
N VAL A 77 16.07 -3.99 1.96
CA VAL A 77 16.78 -5.14 1.36
C VAL A 77 18.25 -4.72 1.32
N PRO A 78 19.16 -5.33 2.11
CA PRO A 78 20.58 -5.08 1.92
C PRO A 78 20.94 -5.59 0.53
N ASP A 79 21.57 -4.73 -0.28
CA ASP A 79 22.17 -5.10 -1.56
C ASP A 79 23.16 -6.25 -1.33
N THR A 80 22.71 -7.50 -1.44
CA THR A 80 23.63 -8.62 -1.56
C THR A 80 24.16 -8.58 -2.98
N GLU A 81 25.41 -8.13 -3.10
CA GLU A 81 26.22 -8.11 -4.31
C GLU A 81 26.06 -9.42 -5.12
N PRO A 82 26.06 -9.36 -6.47
CA PRO A 82 25.97 -10.57 -7.27
C PRO A 82 27.23 -11.42 -7.04
N LEU A 83 27.03 -12.70 -6.69
CA LEU A 83 28.11 -13.68 -6.66
C LEU A 83 28.84 -13.63 -8.00
N THR A 84 30.10 -13.20 -7.95
CA THR A 84 31.01 -13.28 -9.09
C THR A 84 31.13 -14.74 -9.51
N THR A 85 30.71 -15.00 -10.76
CA THR A 85 31.02 -16.21 -11.52
C THR A 85 32.50 -16.54 -11.40
N GLN A 86 32.81 -17.75 -10.92
CA GLN A 86 34.03 -18.47 -11.28
C GLN A 86 33.66 -19.69 -12.10
#